data_AF-A0A0P4UVL3-F1
#
_entry.id   AF-A0A0P4UVL3-F1
#
_cell.length_a   1.000
_cell.length_b   1.000
_cell.length_c   1.000
_cell.angle_alpha   90.00
_cell.angle_beta   90.00
_cell.angle_gamma   90.00
#
_symmetry.space_group_name_H-M   'P 1'
#
loop_
_entity.id
_entity.type
_entity.pdbx_description
1 polymer ?
#
loop_
_entity_poly.entity_id
_entity_poly.type
_entity_poly.pdbx_seq_one_letter_code
_entity_poly.pdbx_strand_id
1 'polypeptide(L)' 'MNETDSLMLQQEWFDRGKEDAWAGRSKQPPEHDPEAASFYDLGYSEGEIERPPVGLPSTD' A
#
# COMPACT_ATOMS: atom_id res chain seq x y z
N MET A 1 24.22 9.11 6.18
CA MET A 1 22.77 9.08 5.92
C MET A 1 22.35 7.65 6.19
N ASN A 2 21.45 7.42 7.15
CA ASN A 2 21.13 6.08 7.64
C ASN A 2 20.21 5.40 6.61
N GLU A 3 20.70 4.34 5.99
CA GLU A 3 19.96 3.55 4.99
C GLU A 3 18.67 2.94 5.58
N THR A 4 18.63 2.74 6.90
CA THR A 4 17.48 2.21 7.65
C THR A 4 16.26 3.13 7.60
N ASP A 5 16.45 4.45 7.65
CA ASP A 5 15.34 5.42 7.59
C ASP A 5 14.65 5.39 6.22
N SER A 6 15.41 5.09 5.15
CA SER A 6 14.89 4.99 3.79
C SER A 6 14.04 3.73 3.61
N LEU A 7 14.48 2.59 4.16
CA LEU A 7 13.72 1.32 4.14
C LEU A 7 12.40 1.43 4.92
N MET A 8 12.41 2.13 6.06
CA MET A 8 11.18 2.34 6.84
C MET A 8 10.17 3.21 6.09
N LEU A 9 10.65 4.24 5.39
CA LEU A 9 9.79 5.06 4.53
C LEU A 9 9.19 4.24 3.38
N GLN A 10 9.98 3.40 2.73
CA GLN A 10 9.53 2.56 1.62
C GLN A 10 8.43 1.58 2.05
N GLN A 11 8.59 0.95 3.22
CA GLN A 11 7.58 0.05 3.79
C GLN A 11 6.30 0.82 4.14
N GLU A 12 6.41 2.00 4.76
CA GLU A 12 5.25 2.82 5.11
C GLU A 12 4.42 3.20 3.88
N TRP A 13 5.07 3.54 2.75
CA TRP A 13 4.38 3.81 1.49
C TRP A 13 3.68 2.58 0.90
N PHE A 14 4.31 1.40 1.01
CA PHE A 14 3.71 0.15 0.59
C PHE A 14 2.44 -0.18 1.39
N ASP A 15 2.52 -0.12 2.72
CA ASP A 15 1.36 -0.36 3.59
C ASP A 15 0.25 0.66 3.30
N ARG A 16 0.59 1.95 3.12
CA ARG A 16 -0.35 3.00 2.74
C ARG A 16 -1.12 2.68 1.46
N GLY A 17 -0.41 2.25 0.41
CA GLY A 17 -1.00 1.88 -0.86
C GLY A 17 -2.01 0.74 -0.67
N LYS A 18 -1.60 -0.29 0.06
CA LYS A 18 -2.46 -1.44 0.38
C LYS A 18 -3.73 -1.03 1.13
N GLU A 19 -3.60 -0.17 2.14
CA GLU A 19 -4.72 0.35 2.91
C GLU A 19 -5.70 1.18 2.05
N ASP A 20 -5.19 2.03 1.15
CA ASP A 20 -6.04 2.80 0.23
C ASP A 20 -6.81 1.89 -0.72
N ALA A 21 -6.16 0.85 -1.26
CA ALA A 21 -6.80 -0.16 -2.09
C ALA A 21 -7.89 -0.93 -1.32
N TRP A 22 -7.61 -1.34 -0.09
CA TRP A 22 -8.59 -1.95 0.81
C TRP A 22 -9.77 -1.03 1.12
N ALA A 23 -9.51 0.27 1.25
CA ALA A 23 -10.54 1.28 1.45
C ALA A 23 -11.32 1.62 0.16
N GLY A 24 -10.91 1.09 -1.00
CA GLY A 24 -11.47 1.43 -2.31
C GLY A 24 -11.24 2.89 -2.70
N ARG A 25 -10.20 3.52 -2.15
CA ARG A 25 -9.82 4.91 -2.45
C ARG A 25 -9.01 4.95 -3.74
N SER A 26 -9.05 6.07 -4.46
CA SER A 26 -8.20 6.23 -5.64
C SER A 26 -6.71 6.32 -5.25
N LYS A 27 -5.82 5.78 -6.09
CA LYS A 27 -4.37 5.86 -5.90
C LYS A 27 -3.92 7.31 -5.68
N GLN A 28 -3.24 7.58 -4.56
CA GLN A 28 -2.61 8.86 -4.26
C GLN A 28 -1.09 8.69 -4.03
N PRO A 29 -0.33 8.37 -5.10
CA PRO A 29 1.11 8.24 -4.98
C PRO A 29 1.78 9.60 -4.70
N PRO A 30 2.90 9.62 -3.98
CA PRO A 30 3.69 10.83 -3.77
C PRO A 30 4.33 11.33 -5.09
N GLU A 31 4.19 12.62 -5.38
CA GLU A 31 4.73 13.24 -6.61
C GLU A 31 6.23 13.59 -6.51
N HIS A 32 6.74 13.75 -5.29
CA HIS A 32 8.10 14.23 -5.04
C HIS A 32 9.13 13.11 -4.79
N ASP A 33 8.67 11.86 -4.63
CA ASP A 33 9.51 10.71 -4.34
C ASP A 33 9.15 9.53 -5.26
N PRO A 34 9.87 9.34 -6.38
CA PRO A 34 9.56 8.29 -7.35
C PRO A 34 9.76 6.87 -6.79
N GLU A 35 10.69 6.71 -5.84
CA GLU A 35 10.88 5.44 -5.14
C GLU A 35 9.64 5.12 -4.29
N ALA A 36 9.21 6.05 -3.45
CA ALA A 36 8.00 5.92 -2.65
C ALA A 36 6.74 5.68 -3.50
N ALA A 37 6.61 6.38 -4.64
CA ALA A 37 5.51 6.17 -5.58
C ALA A 37 5.46 4.75 -6.12
N SER A 38 6.63 4.15 -6.40
CA SER A 38 6.72 2.75 -6.86
C SER A 38 6.29 1.78 -5.75
N PHE A 39 6.71 1.99 -4.51
CA PHE A 39 6.28 1.15 -3.37
C PHE A 39 4.78 1.30 -3.07
N TYR A 40 4.25 2.52 -3.13
CA TYR A 40 2.83 2.77 -2.98
C TYR A 40 2.00 2.04 -4.04
N ASP A 41 2.38 2.12 -5.32
CA ASP A 41 1.66 1.44 -6.40
C ASP A 41 1.72 -0.09 -6.27
N LEU A 42 2.87 -0.64 -5.82
CA LEU A 42 3.00 -2.06 -5.50
C LEU A 42 2.05 -2.48 -4.38
N GLY A 43 2.03 -1.74 -3.26
CA GLY A 43 1.18 -2.02 -2.12
C GLY A 43 -0.31 -1.90 -2.47
N TYR A 44 -0.68 -0.87 -3.23
CA TYR A 44 -2.04 -0.67 -3.71
C TYR A 44 -2.48 -1.82 -4.62
N SER A 45 -1.65 -2.20 -5.59
CA SER A 45 -1.94 -3.34 -6.46
C SER A 45 -2.11 -4.64 -5.66
N GLU A 46 -1.28 -4.84 -4.62
CA GLU A 46 -1.44 -5.98 -3.71
C GLU A 46 -2.73 -5.89 -2.91
N GLY A 47 -3.14 -4.72 -2.41
CA GLY A 47 -4.42 -4.54 -1.72
C GLY A 47 -5.65 -4.60 -2.63
N GLU A 48 -5.51 -4.40 -3.94
CA GLU A 48 -6.59 -4.68 -4.90
C GLU A 48 -6.82 -6.20 -5.07
N ILE A 49 -5.74 -6.98 -4.94
CA ILE A 49 -5.76 -8.44 -5.08
C ILE A 49 -6.11 -9.13 -3.76
N GLU A 50 -5.39 -8.78 -2.69
CA GLU A 50 -5.67 -9.17 -1.32
C GLU A 50 -6.84 -8.33 -0.82
N ARG A 51 -8.04 -8.91 -0.71
CA ARG A 51 -9.13 -8.20 -0.03
C ARG A 51 -8.77 -7.97 1.44
N PRO A 52 -9.20 -6.85 2.06
CA PRO A 52 -9.03 -6.70 3.50
C PRO A 52 -9.65 -7.90 4.21
N PRO A 53 -9.13 -8.31 5.38
CA PRO A 53 -9.68 -9.41 6.17
C PRO A 53 -11.01 -9.01 6.83
N VAL A 54 -11.91 -8.36 6.08
CA VAL A 54 -13.29 -8.15 6.48
C VAL A 54 -14.06 -9.41 6.10
N GLY A 55 -14.35 -10.19 7.15
CA GLY A 55 -15.11 -11.44 7.18
C GLY A 55 -15.69 -11.95 5.87
N LEU A 56 -15.19 -13.11 5.44
CA LEU A 56 -16.10 -14.13 4.94
C LEU A 56 -16.96 -14.60 6.14
N PRO A 57 -18.24 -14.21 6.32
CA PRO A 57 -19.15 -15.20 6.82
C PRO A 57 -19.20 -16.27 5.75
N SER A 58 -18.76 -17.47 6.09
CA SER A 58 -19.11 -18.67 5.35
C SER A 58 -20.60 -18.62 5.01
N THR A 59 -20.94 -18.64 3.72
CA THR A 59 -22.29 -18.85 3.19
C THR A 59 -22.03 -19.27 1.74
N ASP A 60 -22.31 -20.47 1.26
CA ASP A 60 -23.09 -21.65 1.69
C ASP A 60 -22.43 -22.86 1.01
#